data_AF-A0A523X951-F1
#
_entry.id   AF-A0A523X951-F1
#
_cell.length_a   1.000
_cell.length_b   1.000
_cell.length_c   1.000
_cell.angle_alpha   90.00
_cell.angle_beta   90.00
_cell.angle_gamma   90.00
#
_symmetry.space_group_name_H-M   'P 1'
#
loop_
_entity.id
_entity.type
_entity.pdbx_description
1 polymer ?
#
loop_
_entity_poly.entity_id
_entity_poly.type
_entity_poly.pdbx_seq_one_letter_code
_entity_poly.pdbx_strand_id
1 'polypeptide(L)'
;MSDSESSKESKKYVHNCTKCGSCCEKWSEVPIFIEDLQKWIADGTIHHVLPFLQIQETPPAYVRLILKKPAAGEEDPNPSGCPLYDYSNKICNIYSSMPLHCASYPLAYNGEKFYLVDRDSPGLGNGTMTAETLESAREIARNQFEAVSSSSAILPLLYTMIISSIMQKSQEAMASLSDEDKQQLEELLSKSKDDQEAEEEADSQEEWEDIDAEEDATVEEDTTVEEDTTVEEDATVEEDATVEEDATVEEDATVEEDTEKEE
;
A
#
# COMPACT_ATOMS: atom_id res chain seq x y z
N MET A 1 11.91 43.65 -43.89
CA MET A 1 12.91 42.64 -43.51
C MET A 1 12.20 41.68 -42.58
N SER A 2 12.28 40.42 -42.94
CA SER A 2 11.42 39.30 -42.54
C SER A 2 11.50 38.96 -41.05
N ASP A 3 10.36 39.06 -40.38
CA ASP A 3 10.07 38.37 -39.14
C ASP A 3 10.16 36.86 -39.38
N SER A 4 11.10 36.21 -38.71
CA SER A 4 11.14 34.77 -38.58
C SER A 4 10.87 34.44 -37.12
N GLU A 5 9.59 34.43 -36.75
CA GLU A 5 9.15 33.67 -35.59
C GLU A 5 9.46 32.20 -35.87
N SER A 6 10.58 31.73 -35.33
CA SER A 6 10.87 30.32 -35.18
C SER A 6 9.78 29.72 -34.28
N SER A 7 8.71 29.22 -34.90
CA SER A 7 7.76 28.32 -34.24
C SER A 7 8.57 27.11 -33.75
N LYS A 8 8.87 27.06 -32.45
CA LYS A 8 9.43 25.86 -31.82
C LYS A 8 8.41 24.76 -31.98
N GLU A 9 8.62 23.92 -32.98
CA GLU A 9 7.84 22.71 -33.24
C GLU A 9 7.82 21.88 -31.95
N SER A 10 6.65 21.76 -31.33
CA SER A 10 6.49 21.00 -30.10
C SER A 10 6.79 19.54 -30.42
N LYS A 11 7.89 19.00 -29.87
CA LYS A 11 8.26 17.59 -30.07
C LYS A 11 7.05 16.69 -29.77
N LYS A 12 6.67 15.86 -30.74
CA LYS A 12 5.56 14.90 -30.61
C LYS A 12 5.83 13.99 -29.41
N TYR A 13 4.86 13.84 -28.51
CA TYR A 13 4.95 12.91 -27.39
C TYR A 13 5.03 11.47 -27.92
N VAL A 14 6.06 10.74 -27.48
CA VAL A 14 6.28 9.32 -27.75
C VAL A 14 6.71 8.68 -26.43
N HIS A 15 5.96 7.69 -25.96
CA HIS A 15 6.29 6.95 -24.75
C HIS A 15 5.88 5.49 -24.87
N ASN A 16 6.80 4.60 -24.54
CA ASN A 16 6.50 3.18 -24.39
C ASN A 16 7.17 2.67 -23.11
N CYS A 17 6.40 2.12 -22.18
CA CYS A 17 6.95 1.56 -20.95
C CYS A 17 7.85 0.36 -21.28
N THR A 18 9.15 0.51 -20.98
CA THR A 18 10.16 -0.53 -21.25
C THR A 18 10.21 -1.62 -20.18
N LYS A 19 9.33 -1.57 -19.15
CA LYS A 19 9.33 -2.47 -18.00
C LYS A 19 10.70 -2.59 -17.31
N CYS A 20 11.48 -1.52 -17.32
CA CYS A 20 12.81 -1.47 -16.73
C CYS A 20 12.82 -1.32 -15.20
N GLY A 21 11.66 -1.17 -14.55
CA GLY A 21 11.55 -1.03 -13.10
C GLY A 21 11.85 0.38 -12.56
N SER A 22 12.64 1.20 -13.27
CA SER A 22 13.11 2.50 -12.77
C SER A 22 12.02 3.48 -12.35
N CYS A 23 10.84 3.42 -12.97
CA CYS A 23 9.71 4.27 -12.59
C CYS A 23 9.01 3.73 -11.33
N CYS A 24 8.96 2.40 -11.18
CA CYS A 24 8.30 1.73 -10.06
C CYS A 24 9.14 1.83 -8.77
N GLU A 25 10.46 1.85 -8.90
CA GLU A 25 11.40 1.96 -7.77
C GLU A 25 11.38 3.30 -7.05
N LYS A 26 10.97 4.37 -7.75
CA LYS A 26 11.01 5.74 -7.21
C LYS A 26 9.89 6.04 -6.22
N TRP A 27 8.84 5.22 -6.17
CA TRP A 27 7.67 5.50 -5.34
C TRP A 27 7.96 5.20 -3.88
N SER A 28 7.77 6.16 -2.98
CA SER A 28 7.77 5.93 -1.52
C SER A 28 6.44 5.37 -1.01
N GLU A 29 5.38 5.60 -1.77
CA GLU A 29 4.01 5.12 -1.60
C GLU A 29 3.29 5.35 -2.93
N VAL A 30 2.20 4.64 -3.21
CA VAL A 30 1.45 4.77 -4.47
C VAL A 30 0.07 5.40 -4.19
N PRO A 31 -0.22 6.61 -4.67
CA PRO A 31 -1.53 7.23 -4.53
C PRO A 31 -2.64 6.43 -5.22
N ILE A 32 -3.73 6.18 -4.51
CA ILE A 32 -4.91 5.45 -4.97
C ILE A 32 -6.12 6.36 -4.98
N PHE A 33 -6.99 6.17 -5.97
CA PHE A 33 -8.25 6.91 -6.12
C PHE A 33 -9.46 5.98 -6.06
N ILE A 34 -10.66 6.54 -5.86
CA ILE A 34 -11.90 5.76 -5.78
C ILE A 34 -12.12 4.93 -7.04
N GLU A 35 -11.76 5.48 -8.21
CA GLU A 35 -11.85 4.84 -9.52
C GLU A 35 -10.93 3.60 -9.62
N ASP A 36 -9.78 3.62 -8.94
CA ASP A 36 -8.91 2.44 -8.86
C ASP A 36 -9.56 1.33 -8.04
N LEU A 37 -10.21 1.67 -6.93
CA LEU A 37 -10.98 0.69 -6.14
C LEU A 37 -12.11 0.08 -6.95
N GLN A 38 -12.87 0.90 -7.69
CA GLN A 38 -13.96 0.42 -8.54
C GLN A 38 -13.45 -0.57 -9.60
N LYS A 39 -12.35 -0.22 -10.26
CA LYS A 39 -11.70 -1.10 -11.24
C LYS A 39 -11.24 -2.41 -10.61
N TRP A 40 -10.57 -2.35 -9.46
CA TRP A 40 -10.05 -3.53 -8.77
C TRP A 40 -11.13 -4.44 -8.17
N ILE A 41 -12.26 -3.88 -7.77
CA ILE A 41 -13.43 -4.67 -7.38
C ILE A 41 -14.00 -5.39 -8.61
N ALA A 42 -14.09 -4.71 -9.75
CA ALA A 42 -14.66 -5.27 -10.96
C ALA A 42 -13.80 -6.40 -11.57
N ASP A 43 -12.47 -6.32 -11.48
CA ASP A 43 -11.55 -7.30 -12.06
C ASP A 43 -10.94 -8.30 -11.06
N GLY A 44 -11.29 -8.20 -9.77
CA GLY A 44 -10.81 -9.09 -8.70
C GLY A 44 -9.41 -8.74 -8.16
N THR A 45 -8.75 -7.72 -8.69
CA THR A 45 -7.44 -7.24 -8.19
C THR A 45 -7.53 -6.77 -6.74
N ILE A 46 -8.72 -6.40 -6.25
CA ILE A 46 -8.93 -5.87 -4.90
C ILE A 46 -8.34 -6.77 -3.80
N HIS A 47 -8.43 -8.10 -3.96
CA HIS A 47 -7.90 -9.05 -2.98
C HIS A 47 -6.37 -9.02 -2.84
N HIS A 48 -5.66 -8.66 -3.91
CA HIS A 48 -4.20 -8.58 -3.93
C HIS A 48 -3.67 -7.26 -3.33
N VAL A 49 -4.50 -6.21 -3.36
CA VAL A 49 -4.07 -4.85 -2.95
C VAL A 49 -4.58 -4.48 -1.56
N LEU A 50 -5.69 -5.09 -1.11
CA LEU A 50 -6.35 -4.79 0.16
C LEU A 50 -5.41 -4.85 1.38
N PRO A 51 -4.49 -5.83 1.52
CA PRO A 51 -3.57 -5.88 2.66
C PRO A 51 -2.64 -4.68 2.79
N PHE A 52 -2.44 -3.94 1.69
CA PHE A 52 -1.52 -2.80 1.63
C PHE A 52 -2.23 -1.45 1.47
N LEU A 53 -3.56 -1.47 1.36
CA LEU A 53 -4.36 -0.28 1.18
C LEU A 53 -4.49 0.44 2.52
N GLN A 54 -4.03 1.69 2.56
CA GLN A 54 -4.02 2.49 3.77
C GLN A 54 -4.69 3.85 3.53
N ILE A 55 -5.32 4.37 4.58
CA ILE A 55 -5.73 5.76 4.65
C ILE A 55 -4.56 6.54 5.23
N GLN A 56 -4.15 7.60 4.54
CA GLN A 56 -3.15 8.53 5.05
C GLN A 56 -3.79 9.87 5.32
N GLU A 57 -3.63 10.31 6.56
CA GLU A 57 -4.05 11.62 7.02
C GLU A 57 -2.88 12.61 6.95
N THR A 58 -3.16 13.82 6.49
CA THR A 58 -2.24 14.93 6.54
C THR A 58 -2.97 16.15 7.12
N PRO A 59 -2.49 16.71 8.24
CA PRO A 59 -3.09 17.90 8.83
C PRO A 59 -3.17 19.06 7.82
N PRO A 60 -4.24 19.90 7.84
CA PRO A 60 -5.31 19.93 8.84
C PRO A 60 -6.56 19.08 8.53
N ALA A 61 -6.70 18.47 7.35
CA ALA A 61 -7.87 17.62 7.02
C ALA A 61 -7.71 16.86 5.68
N TYR A 62 -6.49 16.63 5.21
CA TYR A 62 -6.28 15.95 3.93
C TYR A 62 -6.25 14.44 4.16
N VAL A 63 -7.16 13.74 3.49
CA VAL A 63 -7.26 12.28 3.55
C VAL A 63 -7.04 11.75 2.14
N ARG A 64 -6.13 10.80 2.00
CA ARG A 64 -5.89 10.09 0.73
C ARG A 64 -5.80 8.60 0.96
N LEU A 65 -6.07 7.84 -0.10
CA LEU A 65 -5.79 6.42 -0.14
C LEU A 65 -4.40 6.22 -0.74
N ILE A 66 -3.63 5.31 -0.16
CA ILE A 66 -2.31 4.92 -0.66
C ILE A 66 -2.17 3.40 -0.63
N LEU A 67 -1.35 2.86 -1.51
CA LEU A 67 -0.68 1.59 -1.26
C LEU A 67 0.66 1.87 -0.63
N LYS A 68 0.87 1.28 0.54
CA LYS A 68 2.13 1.35 1.26
C LYS A 68 2.40 0.00 1.88
N LYS A 69 3.66 -0.41 1.87
CA LYS A 69 4.09 -1.60 2.58
C LYS A 69 3.81 -1.46 4.08
N PRO A 70 3.47 -2.56 4.78
CA PRO A 70 3.56 -2.56 6.24
C PRO A 70 4.99 -2.20 6.65
N ALA A 71 5.15 -1.60 7.83
CA ALA A 71 6.48 -1.46 8.42
C ALA A 71 6.99 -2.88 8.71
N ALA A 72 7.75 -3.46 7.78
CA ALA A 72 8.39 -4.73 8.00
C ALA A 72 9.55 -4.53 8.98
N GLY A 73 9.72 -5.49 9.90
CA GLY A 73 11.00 -5.67 10.58
C GLY A 73 12.12 -5.79 9.55
N GLU A 74 13.33 -5.42 9.96
CA GLU A 74 14.50 -5.24 9.10
C GLU A 74 14.66 -6.42 8.11
N GLU A 75 15.01 -6.11 6.86
CA GLU A 75 15.19 -7.01 5.68
C GLU A 75 14.10 -7.05 4.59
N ASP A 76 13.42 -5.94 4.26
CA ASP A 76 12.72 -5.86 2.95
C ASP A 76 13.72 -5.56 1.81
N PRO A 77 13.98 -6.50 0.87
CA PRO A 77 14.93 -6.29 -0.22
C PRO A 77 14.44 -5.31 -1.28
N ASN A 78 13.16 -4.89 -1.24
CA ASN A 78 12.58 -3.96 -2.20
C ASN A 78 12.59 -2.52 -1.62
N PRO A 79 13.46 -1.62 -2.11
CA PRO A 79 13.53 -0.23 -1.63
C PRO A 79 12.36 0.64 -2.13
N SER A 80 11.52 0.14 -3.05
CA SER A 80 10.29 0.83 -3.44
C SER A 80 9.26 0.73 -2.33
N GLY A 81 8.54 1.82 -2.09
CA GLY A 81 7.33 1.84 -1.28
C GLY A 81 6.10 1.23 -1.96
N CYS A 82 6.19 0.80 -3.23
CA CYS A 82 5.14 0.04 -3.87
C CYS A 82 5.16 -1.43 -3.40
N PRO A 83 4.10 -1.92 -2.72
CA PRO A 83 4.03 -3.30 -2.25
C PRO A 83 3.82 -4.33 -3.36
N LEU A 84 3.39 -3.88 -4.55
CA LEU A 84 3.07 -4.74 -5.70
C LEU A 84 4.20 -4.79 -6.74
N TYR A 85 5.31 -4.12 -6.45
CA TYR A 85 6.49 -4.16 -7.29
C TYR A 85 7.47 -5.22 -6.76
N ASP A 86 7.78 -6.20 -7.59
CA ASP A 86 8.84 -7.16 -7.35
C ASP A 86 10.17 -6.53 -7.78
N TYR A 87 10.98 -6.14 -6.80
CA TYR A 87 12.27 -5.50 -7.04
C TYR A 87 13.31 -6.43 -7.64
N SER A 88 13.31 -7.70 -7.27
CA SER A 88 14.27 -8.70 -7.73
C SER A 88 14.06 -9.00 -9.21
N ASN A 89 12.80 -9.15 -9.62
CA ASN A 89 12.45 -9.48 -11.00
C ASN A 89 12.09 -8.27 -11.87
N LYS A 90 12.01 -7.06 -11.28
CA LYS A 90 11.58 -5.81 -11.93
C LYS A 90 10.16 -5.89 -12.51
N ILE A 91 9.25 -6.58 -11.82
CA ILE A 91 7.88 -6.86 -12.27
C ILE A 91 6.87 -6.04 -11.47
N CYS A 92 5.89 -5.45 -12.16
CA CYS A 92 4.67 -4.96 -11.51
C CYS A 92 3.63 -6.09 -11.52
N ASN A 93 3.27 -6.60 -10.34
CA ASN A 93 2.37 -7.75 -10.20
C ASN A 93 0.92 -7.44 -10.63
N ILE A 94 0.58 -6.16 -10.75
CA ILE A 94 -0.72 -5.70 -11.27
C ILE A 94 -0.56 -4.89 -12.56
N TYR A 95 0.41 -5.20 -13.41
CA TYR A 95 0.72 -4.38 -14.60
C TYR A 95 -0.50 -4.11 -15.51
N SER A 96 -1.37 -5.10 -15.70
CA SER A 96 -2.60 -4.97 -16.51
C SER A 96 -3.71 -4.19 -15.81
N SER A 97 -3.64 -4.02 -14.49
CA SER A 97 -4.61 -3.29 -13.67
C SER A 97 -3.92 -2.22 -12.81
N MET A 98 -2.87 -1.59 -13.34
CA MET A 98 -2.12 -0.55 -12.62
C MET A 98 -3.05 0.58 -12.17
N PRO A 99 -2.79 1.20 -11.00
CA PRO A 99 -3.57 2.35 -10.57
C PRO A 99 -3.41 3.50 -11.56
N LEU A 100 -4.41 4.39 -11.63
CA LEU A 100 -4.42 5.52 -12.56
C LEU A 100 -3.14 6.37 -12.46
N HIS A 101 -2.61 6.52 -11.24
CA HIS A 101 -1.34 7.20 -11.01
C HIS A 101 -0.17 6.61 -11.79
N CYS A 102 -0.03 5.28 -11.80
CA CYS A 102 1.04 4.59 -12.53
C CYS A 102 0.73 4.48 -14.02
N ALA A 103 -0.54 4.31 -14.38
CA ALA A 103 -0.97 4.17 -15.77
C ALA A 103 -0.82 5.47 -16.58
N SER A 104 -1.00 6.64 -15.96
CA SER A 104 -0.81 7.93 -16.63
C SER A 104 0.66 8.30 -16.79
N TYR A 105 1.56 7.74 -15.98
CA TYR A 105 2.97 8.11 -15.97
C TYR A 105 3.66 7.85 -17.34
N PRO A 106 4.45 8.80 -17.88
CA PRO A 106 4.86 10.10 -17.30
C PRO A 106 4.00 11.29 -17.76
N LEU A 107 2.88 11.05 -18.45
CA LEU A 107 2.02 12.10 -19.00
C LEU A 107 0.93 12.48 -17.99
N ALA A 108 0.92 13.73 -17.56
CA ALA A 108 -0.12 14.25 -16.68
C ALA A 108 -0.95 15.34 -17.36
N TYR A 109 -2.11 15.60 -16.79
CA TYR A 109 -3.01 16.67 -17.17
C TYR A 109 -3.37 17.52 -15.95
N ASN A 110 -3.40 18.84 -16.10
CA ASN A 110 -3.67 19.77 -15.00
C ASN A 110 -5.03 20.48 -15.09
N GLY A 111 -5.94 20.01 -15.96
CA GLY A 111 -7.21 20.69 -16.26
C GLY A 111 -7.15 21.66 -17.44
N GLU A 112 -5.95 21.99 -17.94
CA GLU A 112 -5.78 22.88 -19.09
C GLU A 112 -4.91 22.25 -20.18
N LYS A 113 -3.77 21.68 -19.81
CA LYS A 113 -2.76 21.17 -20.74
C LYS A 113 -2.10 19.91 -20.24
N PHE A 114 -1.56 19.15 -21.19
CA PHE A 114 -0.72 18.00 -20.91
C PHE A 114 0.72 18.41 -20.63
N TYR A 115 1.38 17.71 -19.70
CA TYR A 115 2.77 17.93 -19.34
C TYR A 115 3.44 16.62 -18.89
N LEU A 116 4.77 16.60 -18.89
CA LEU A 116 5.54 15.46 -18.38
C LEU A 116 5.89 15.67 -16.92
N VAL A 117 5.55 14.69 -16.08
CA VAL A 117 5.99 14.66 -14.66
C VAL A 117 7.42 14.16 -14.51
N ASP A 118 7.88 13.32 -15.44
CA ASP A 118 9.26 12.86 -15.54
C ASP A 118 9.72 12.98 -16.98
N ARG A 119 10.69 13.87 -17.23
CA ARG A 119 11.28 14.09 -18.55
C ARG A 119 12.37 13.07 -18.90
N ASP A 120 12.84 12.35 -17.89
CA ASP A 120 13.93 11.37 -17.98
C ASP A 120 13.39 9.93 -17.90
N SER A 121 12.07 9.75 -18.04
CA SER A 121 11.44 8.43 -18.08
C SER A 121 12.05 7.61 -19.24
N PRO A 122 12.63 6.41 -18.98
CA PRO A 122 13.34 5.64 -20.02
C PRO A 122 12.50 5.25 -21.24
N GLY A 123 11.17 5.27 -21.11
CA GLY A 123 10.25 5.01 -22.21
C GLY A 123 10.07 6.20 -23.17
N LEU A 124 10.50 7.40 -22.80
CA LEU A 124 10.30 8.59 -23.62
C LEU A 124 11.17 8.57 -24.88
N GLY A 125 10.55 8.88 -26.01
CA GLY A 125 11.20 8.86 -27.32
C GLY A 125 11.43 7.45 -27.88
N ASN A 126 11.09 6.40 -27.15
CA ASN A 126 11.25 5.02 -27.59
C ASN A 126 9.95 4.48 -28.24
N GLY A 127 10.09 3.79 -29.36
CA GLY A 127 8.99 3.17 -30.10
C GLY A 127 8.24 4.14 -31.03
N THR A 128 7.02 3.75 -31.38
CA THR A 128 6.15 4.53 -32.27
C THR A 128 4.84 4.87 -31.57
N MET A 129 4.34 6.09 -31.74
CA MET A 129 3.02 6.51 -31.27
C MET A 129 2.07 6.75 -32.44
N THR A 130 0.98 6.00 -32.46
CA THR A 130 -0.16 6.26 -33.34
C THR A 130 -1.01 7.39 -32.75
N ALA A 131 -1.96 7.90 -33.54
CA ALA A 131 -2.92 8.87 -33.02
C ALA A 131 -3.82 8.26 -31.92
N GLU A 132 -4.16 6.98 -32.08
CA GLU A 132 -4.97 6.21 -31.14
C GLU A 132 -4.25 5.98 -29.81
N THR A 133 -2.98 5.54 -29.84
CA THR A 133 -2.21 5.32 -28.59
C THR A 133 -1.94 6.64 -27.87
N LEU A 134 -1.73 7.73 -28.62
CA LEU A 134 -1.60 9.07 -28.05
C LEU A 134 -2.89 9.53 -27.38
N GLU A 135 -4.06 9.29 -28.00
CA GLU A 135 -5.33 9.70 -27.40
C GLU A 135 -5.66 8.84 -26.18
N SER A 136 -5.40 7.54 -26.21
CA SER A 136 -5.53 6.66 -25.04
C SER A 136 -4.66 7.14 -23.86
N ALA A 137 -3.39 7.50 -24.11
CA ALA A 137 -2.52 8.06 -23.07
C ALA A 137 -3.07 9.38 -22.48
N ARG A 138 -3.65 10.24 -23.33
CA ARG A 138 -4.28 11.49 -22.90
C ARG A 138 -5.54 11.25 -22.09
N GLU A 139 -6.35 10.28 -22.48
CA GLU A 139 -7.56 9.88 -21.76
C GLU A 139 -7.20 9.39 -20.35
N ILE A 140 -6.20 8.50 -20.22
CA ILE A 140 -5.72 8.04 -18.90
C ILE A 140 -5.25 9.21 -18.03
N ALA A 141 -4.51 10.17 -18.60
CA ALA A 141 -4.05 11.35 -17.87
C ALA A 141 -5.21 12.27 -17.42
N ARG A 142 -6.27 12.42 -18.24
CA ARG A 142 -7.49 13.14 -17.85
C ARG A 142 -8.24 12.39 -16.74
N ASN A 143 -8.43 11.09 -16.90
CA ASN A 143 -9.11 10.24 -15.91
C ASN A 143 -8.38 10.29 -14.56
N GLN A 144 -7.04 10.26 -14.56
CA GLN A 144 -6.26 10.45 -13.34
C GLN A 144 -6.52 11.82 -12.70
N PHE A 145 -6.53 12.90 -13.47
CA PHE A 145 -6.83 14.24 -12.95
C PHE A 145 -8.23 14.33 -12.34
N GLU A 146 -9.23 13.77 -13.02
CA GLU A 146 -10.61 13.72 -12.54
C GLU A 146 -10.72 12.87 -11.27
N ALA A 147 -10.06 11.71 -11.23
CA ALA A 147 -10.01 10.80 -10.07
C ALA A 147 -9.36 11.45 -8.84
N VAL A 148 -8.30 12.23 -9.03
CA VAL A 148 -7.68 13.04 -7.96
C VAL A 148 -8.70 14.04 -7.42
N SER A 149 -9.39 14.76 -8.30
CA SER A 149 -10.36 15.79 -7.92
C SER A 149 -11.58 15.20 -7.22
N SER A 150 -12.15 14.11 -7.74
CA SER A 150 -13.32 13.42 -7.18
C SER A 150 -12.98 12.84 -5.80
N SER A 151 -11.87 12.11 -5.69
CA SER A 151 -11.43 11.47 -4.46
C SER A 151 -11.11 12.50 -3.38
N SER A 152 -10.41 13.58 -3.72
CA SER A 152 -10.07 14.65 -2.75
C SER A 152 -11.31 15.39 -2.24
N ALA A 153 -12.38 15.47 -3.04
CA ALA A 153 -13.62 16.11 -2.63
C ALA A 153 -14.48 15.22 -1.72
N ILE A 154 -14.45 13.90 -1.92
CA ILE A 154 -15.39 12.96 -1.28
C ILE A 154 -14.75 12.26 -0.07
N LEU A 155 -13.46 11.91 -0.12
CA LEU A 155 -12.81 11.11 0.93
C LEU A 155 -12.87 11.75 2.32
N PRO A 156 -12.63 13.06 2.51
CA PRO A 156 -12.72 13.66 3.85
C PRO A 156 -14.12 13.53 4.46
N LEU A 157 -15.16 13.63 3.63
CA LEU A 157 -16.55 13.50 4.09
C LEU A 157 -16.86 12.05 4.49
N LEU A 158 -16.51 11.09 3.64
CA LEU A 158 -16.67 9.66 3.94
C LEU A 158 -15.89 9.26 5.19
N TYR A 159 -14.63 9.72 5.29
CA TYR A 159 -13.78 9.44 6.43
C TYR A 159 -14.39 9.95 7.74
N THR A 160 -14.85 11.20 7.75
CA THR A 160 -15.54 11.80 8.90
C THR A 160 -16.80 11.03 9.28
N MET A 161 -17.60 10.59 8.30
CA MET A 161 -18.80 9.79 8.55
C MET A 161 -18.46 8.42 9.17
N ILE A 162 -17.43 7.75 8.66
CA ILE A 162 -16.98 6.45 9.16
C ILE A 162 -16.48 6.57 10.60
N ILE A 163 -15.59 7.52 10.88
CA ILE A 163 -15.09 7.75 12.24
C ILE A 163 -16.25 8.10 13.18
N SER A 164 -17.16 9.00 12.76
CA SER A 164 -18.30 9.38 13.58
C SER A 164 -19.18 8.17 13.92
N SER A 165 -19.40 7.27 12.96
CA SER A 165 -20.15 6.04 13.19
C SER A 165 -19.43 5.08 14.14
N ILE A 166 -18.11 4.93 14.00
CA ILE A 166 -17.29 4.12 14.91
C ILE A 166 -17.35 4.68 16.33
N MET A 167 -17.18 6.00 16.50
CA MET A 167 -17.24 6.67 17.80
C MET A 167 -18.63 6.52 18.43
N GLN A 168 -19.70 6.68 17.66
CA GLN A 168 -21.07 6.49 18.15
C GLN A 168 -21.30 5.04 18.61
N LYS A 169 -20.91 4.05 17.80
CA LYS A 169 -21.05 2.64 18.17
C LYS A 169 -20.20 2.29 19.40
N SER A 170 -19.00 2.86 19.53
CA SER A 170 -18.16 2.70 20.72
C SER A 170 -18.84 3.27 21.96
N GLN A 171 -19.43 4.47 21.87
CA GLN A 171 -20.17 5.09 22.97
C GLN A 171 -21.42 4.29 23.36
N GLU A 172 -22.19 3.81 22.38
CA GLU A 172 -23.36 2.97 22.61
C GLU A 172 -22.99 1.64 23.28
N ALA A 173 -21.93 0.99 22.82
CA ALA A 173 -21.40 -0.22 23.45
C ALA A 173 -21.01 0.04 24.90
N MET A 174 -20.23 1.10 25.18
CA MET A 174 -19.84 1.47 26.55
C MET A 174 -21.02 1.83 27.46
N ALA A 175 -22.07 2.46 26.92
CA ALA A 175 -23.29 2.76 27.65
C ALA A 175 -24.12 1.51 27.98
N SER A 176 -24.03 0.47 27.13
CA SER A 176 -24.76 -0.80 27.29
C SER A 176 -24.12 -1.79 28.26
N LEU A 177 -22.86 -1.57 28.65
CA LEU A 177 -22.14 -2.41 29.62
C LEU A 177 -22.70 -2.25 31.03
N SER A 178 -22.76 -3.35 31.77
CA SER A 178 -23.07 -3.34 33.21
C SER A 178 -21.93 -2.67 33.99
N ASP A 179 -22.20 -2.29 35.25
CA ASP A 179 -21.16 -1.70 36.09
C ASP A 179 -20.04 -2.71 36.43
N GLU A 180 -20.36 -4.00 36.45
CA GLU A 180 -19.39 -5.09 36.62
C GLU A 180 -18.50 -5.23 35.39
N ASP A 181 -19.08 -5.24 34.18
CA ASP A 181 -18.32 -5.35 32.93
C ASP A 181 -17.43 -4.13 32.68
N LYS A 182 -17.88 -2.93 33.07
CA LYS A 182 -17.07 -1.70 33.01
C LYS A 182 -15.85 -1.79 33.93
N GLN A 183 -16.02 -2.29 35.15
CA GLN A 183 -14.92 -2.46 36.10
C GLN A 183 -13.89 -3.47 35.59
N GLN A 184 -14.34 -4.59 35.03
CA GLN A 184 -13.46 -5.59 34.42
C GLN A 184 -12.70 -5.01 33.21
N LEU A 185 -13.37 -4.22 32.37
CA LEU A 185 -12.75 -3.56 31.23
C LEU A 185 -11.69 -2.53 31.69
N GLU A 186 -11.98 -1.76 32.75
CA GLU A 186 -11.06 -0.79 33.33
C GLU A 186 -9.83 -1.48 33.94
N GLU A 187 -10.01 -2.60 34.64
CA GLU A 187 -8.92 -3.41 35.21
C GLU A 187 -7.99 -3.98 34.13
N LEU A 188 -8.55 -4.51 33.03
CA LEU A 188 -7.77 -5.00 31.88
C LEU A 188 -6.99 -3.87 31.20
N LEU A 189 -7.59 -2.69 31.02
CA LEU A 189 -6.93 -1.53 30.43
C LEU A 189 -5.81 -0.98 31.32
N SER A 190 -6.00 -0.95 32.64
CA SER A 190 -4.92 -0.56 33.57
C SER A 190 -3.75 -1.55 33.54
N LYS A 191 -4.05 -2.86 33.54
CA LYS A 191 -3.02 -3.89 33.55
C LYS A 191 -2.18 -3.87 32.26
N SER A 192 -2.81 -3.63 31.11
CA SER A 192 -2.11 -3.48 29.83
C SER A 192 -1.18 -2.27 29.75
N LYS A 193 -1.43 -1.22 30.54
CA LYS A 193 -0.52 -0.06 30.65
C LYS A 193 0.66 -0.36 31.57
N ASP A 194 0.40 -1.03 32.68
CA ASP A 194 1.44 -1.43 33.63
C ASP A 194 2.43 -2.41 32.98
N ASP A 195 1.95 -3.31 32.12
CA ASP A 195 2.81 -4.23 31.35
C ASP A 195 3.66 -3.49 30.29
N GLN A 196 3.15 -2.43 29.66
CA GLN A 196 3.92 -1.57 28.73
C GLN A 196 4.96 -0.70 29.44
N GLU A 197 4.63 -0.13 30.60
CA GLU A 197 5.55 0.67 31.41
C GLU A 197 6.65 -0.21 32.03
N ALA A 198 6.36 -1.47 32.36
CA ALA A 198 7.34 -2.42 32.88
C ALA A 198 8.34 -2.92 31.82
N GLU A 199 7.93 -3.03 30.55
CA GLU A 199 8.82 -3.37 29.43
C GLU A 199 9.76 -2.19 29.07
N GLU A 200 9.28 -0.94 29.11
CA GLU A 200 10.12 0.26 28.89
C GLU A 200 11.12 0.51 30.04
N GLU A 201 10.76 0.21 31.30
CA GLU A 201 11.68 0.30 32.45
C GLU A 201 12.70 -0.85 32.49
N ALA A 202 12.41 -2.01 31.89
CA ALA A 202 13.36 -3.12 31.77
C ALA A 202 14.41 -2.88 30.66
N ASP A 203 14.01 -2.28 29.53
CA ASP A 203 14.90 -1.98 28.40
C ASP A 203 15.86 -0.80 28.69
N SER A 204 15.47 0.12 29.58
CA SER A 204 16.31 1.26 29.98
C SER A 204 17.29 0.96 31.12
N GLN A 205 17.26 -0.26 31.69
CA GLN A 205 18.12 -0.66 32.81
C GLN A 205 19.35 -1.50 32.39
N GLU A 206 19.46 -1.93 31.13
CA GLU A 206 20.63 -2.69 30.62
C GLU A 206 21.72 -1.84 29.92
N GLU A 207 21.60 -0.50 29.85
CA GLU A 207 22.54 0.33 29.06
C GLU A 207 23.59 1.14 29.87
N TRP A 208 23.88 0.84 31.14
CA TRP A 208 24.84 1.65 31.94
C TRP A 208 25.77 0.91 32.93
N GLU A 209 26.15 -0.34 32.70
CA GLU A 209 27.33 -0.91 33.38
C GLU A 209 28.43 -1.21 32.36
N ASP A 210 29.28 -0.19 32.10
CA ASP A 210 30.75 -0.33 31.98
C ASP A 210 31.39 1.00 31.52
N ILE A 211 31.43 2.00 32.41
CA ILE A 211 32.43 3.07 32.35
C ILE A 211 33.07 3.17 33.74
N ASP A 212 34.29 2.64 33.89
CA ASP A 212 35.39 3.38 34.52
C ASP A 212 36.75 2.65 34.44
N ALA A 213 37.77 3.50 34.25
CA ALA A 213 39.20 3.39 34.60
C ALA A 213 40.25 3.04 33.52
N GLU A 214 41.06 4.08 33.24
CA GLU A 214 42.31 4.17 32.50
C GLU A 214 43.44 3.26 33.05
N GLU A 215 44.34 2.73 32.19
CA GLU A 215 45.68 3.30 31.89
C GLU A 215 46.56 2.31 31.10
N ASP A 216 47.13 2.82 29.99
CA ASP A 216 48.47 2.56 29.43
C ASP A 216 48.85 1.27 28.64
N ALA A 217 49.73 1.53 27.66
CA ALA A 217 50.68 0.63 26.97
C ALA A 217 50.26 -0.21 25.73
N THR A 218 50.52 0.40 24.56
CA THR A 218 51.30 -0.12 23.41
C THR A 218 51.07 -1.54 22.84
N VAL A 219 50.70 -1.54 21.55
CA VAL A 219 51.41 -2.18 20.40
C VAL A 219 51.09 -3.65 20.00
N GLU A 220 51.04 -3.78 18.65
CA GLU A 220 51.14 -4.94 17.74
C GLU A 220 49.89 -5.77 17.36
N GLU A 221 49.93 -6.17 16.09
CA GLU A 221 48.93 -6.80 15.22
C GLU A 221 48.48 -8.23 15.57
N ASP A 222 47.37 -8.58 14.92
CA ASP A 222 46.89 -9.90 14.49
C ASP A 222 46.51 -10.93 15.55
N THR A 223 45.23 -11.33 15.54
CA THR A 223 44.84 -12.75 15.56
C THR A 223 43.37 -12.94 15.18
N THR A 224 43.17 -13.92 14.31
CA THR A 224 41.91 -14.57 13.92
C THR A 224 41.09 -15.08 15.10
N VAL A 225 39.77 -14.93 15.06
CA VAL A 225 38.84 -15.82 15.78
C VAL A 225 37.70 -16.23 14.85
N GLU A 226 37.63 -17.54 14.64
CA GLU A 226 36.48 -18.25 14.10
C GLU A 226 35.47 -18.60 15.19
N GLU A 227 34.26 -18.84 14.70
CA GLU A 227 33.22 -19.78 15.16
C GLU A 227 32.33 -19.49 16.37
N ASP A 228 31.03 -19.60 16.03
CA ASP A 228 29.94 -20.28 16.71
C ASP A 228 29.58 -19.93 18.15
N THR A 229 28.34 -19.48 18.32
CA THR A 229 27.40 -20.22 19.20
C THR A 229 25.97 -20.13 18.68
N THR A 230 25.44 -21.32 18.38
CA THR A 230 24.03 -21.68 18.32
C THR A 230 23.22 -21.10 19.49
N VAL A 231 22.04 -20.54 19.21
CA VAL A 231 20.96 -20.48 20.18
C VAL A 231 19.75 -21.16 19.57
N GLU A 232 19.31 -22.21 20.27
CA GLU A 232 18.25 -23.11 19.87
C GLU A 232 16.87 -22.45 19.90
N GLU A 233 16.03 -22.89 18.96
CA GLU A 233 14.58 -22.74 19.02
C GLU A 233 14.02 -23.49 20.22
N ASP A 234 13.10 -22.87 20.96
CA ASP A 234 11.97 -23.58 21.56
C ASP A 234 10.88 -22.59 22.00
N ALA A 235 9.74 -22.63 21.31
CA ALA A 235 8.40 -22.53 21.90
C ALA A 235 7.35 -22.90 20.84
N THR A 236 6.98 -24.16 20.85
CA THR A 236 5.80 -24.71 20.19
C THR A 236 4.53 -24.09 20.79
N VAL A 237 3.58 -23.68 19.94
CA VAL A 237 2.17 -23.53 20.34
C VAL A 237 1.36 -24.45 19.45
N GLU A 238 0.76 -25.46 20.10
CA GLU A 238 -0.17 -26.39 19.50
C GLU A 238 -1.48 -25.67 19.13
N GLU A 239 -1.86 -25.74 17.85
CA GLU A 239 -3.23 -25.47 17.44
C GLU A 239 -4.05 -26.74 17.59
N ASP A 240 -4.78 -26.84 18.71
CA ASP A 240 -5.92 -27.75 18.84
C ASP A 240 -7.21 -26.93 18.73
N ALA A 241 -7.78 -26.90 17.53
CA ALA A 241 -9.19 -26.59 17.33
C ALA A 241 -9.74 -27.50 16.22
N THR A 242 -10.12 -28.71 16.61
CA THR A 242 -11.00 -29.58 15.84
C THR A 242 -12.38 -28.93 15.76
N VAL A 243 -12.78 -28.49 14.55
CA VAL A 243 -14.19 -28.21 14.25
C VAL A 243 -14.73 -29.42 13.51
N GLU A 244 -15.58 -30.18 14.17
CA GLU A 244 -16.37 -31.23 13.54
C GLU A 244 -17.42 -30.57 12.64
N GLU A 245 -17.27 -30.74 11.32
CA GLU A 245 -18.36 -30.49 10.37
C GLU A 245 -19.23 -31.75 10.26
N ASP A 246 -20.38 -31.71 10.92
CA ASP A 246 -21.49 -32.61 10.64
C ASP A 246 -22.71 -31.79 10.20
N ALA A 247 -22.88 -31.68 8.89
CA ALA A 247 -24.18 -31.37 8.28
C ALA A 247 -24.23 -31.97 6.87
N THR A 248 -24.65 -33.23 6.81
CA THR A 248 -25.13 -33.87 5.58
C THR A 248 -26.43 -33.21 5.14
N VAL A 249 -26.47 -32.71 3.89
CA VAL A 249 -27.72 -32.52 3.17
C VAL A 249 -27.55 -33.12 1.77
N GLU A 250 -28.03 -34.35 1.63
CA GLU A 250 -28.51 -34.86 0.35
C GLU A 250 -29.96 -34.39 0.17
N GLU A 251 -30.30 -33.82 -0.98
CA GLU A 251 -31.04 -34.57 -2.01
C GLU A 251 -31.33 -33.70 -3.25
N ASP A 252 -31.48 -34.45 -4.34
CA ASP A 252 -31.71 -34.11 -5.74
C ASP A 252 -32.83 -33.10 -6.05
N ALA A 253 -32.65 -32.39 -7.17
CA ALA A 253 -33.71 -32.24 -8.16
C ALA A 253 -33.12 -31.96 -9.56
N THR A 254 -33.07 -33.00 -10.36
CA THR A 254 -33.04 -32.94 -11.83
C THR A 254 -34.34 -32.32 -12.34
N VAL A 255 -34.27 -31.38 -13.28
CA VAL A 255 -35.37 -31.11 -14.21
C VAL A 255 -34.79 -30.96 -15.61
N GLU A 256 -35.26 -31.85 -16.48
CA GLU A 256 -34.93 -31.97 -17.89
C GLU A 256 -35.48 -30.83 -18.74
N GLU A 257 -34.95 -30.74 -19.97
CA GLU A 257 -35.42 -29.92 -21.08
C GLU A 257 -36.94 -29.97 -21.27
N ASP A 258 -37.51 -28.85 -21.72
CA ASP A 258 -38.52 -28.95 -22.77
C ASP A 258 -38.36 -27.82 -23.79
N THR A 259 -38.21 -28.28 -25.03
CA THR A 259 -38.28 -27.54 -26.27
C THR A 259 -39.66 -26.91 -26.45
N GLU A 260 -39.74 -25.71 -27.02
CA GLU A 260 -40.79 -25.43 -27.99
C GLU A 260 -40.39 -24.31 -28.97
N LYS A 261 -40.59 -24.64 -30.24
CA LYS A 261 -40.39 -23.85 -31.44
C LYS A 261 -41.68 -24.01 -32.23
N GLU A 262 -42.44 -22.94 -32.40
CA GLU A 262 -43.58 -22.72 -33.34
C GLU A 262 -44.18 -21.37 -32.90
N GLU A 263 -44.48 -20.35 -33.71
CA GLU A 263 -44.62 -20.12 -35.16
C GLU A 263 -44.33 -18.62 -35.42
#